data_AF-A0A229RLJ8-F1
#
_entry.id   AF-A0A229RLJ8-F1
#
_cell.length_a   1.000
_cell.length_b   1.000
_cell.length_c   1.000
_cell.angle_alpha   90.00
_cell.angle_beta   90.00
_cell.angle_gamma   90.00
#
_symmetry.space_group_name_H-M   'P 1'
#
loop_
_entity.id
_entity.type
_entity.pdbx_description
1 polymer ?
#
loop_
_entity_poly.entity_id
_entity_poly.type
_entity_poly.pdbx_seq_one_letter_code
_entity_poly.pdbx_strand_id
1 'polypeptide(L)'
;MNPPYSTSENRTLWIDRLHIAWRLLAPGGRLVAILPNGLTFRQDRRHRELRELVKSQGDYRDLPADSFISSGTGVRTVVAWMSRPTLPRCPFADGPTTGTSPT
;
A
#
# COMPACT_ATOMS: atom_id res chain seq x y z
N MET A 1 -1.12 4.04 -6.71
CA MET A 1 -0.71 3.15 -7.81
C MET A 1 -1.91 2.38 -8.35
N ASN A 2 -1.90 2.01 -9.63
CA ASN A 2 -2.84 1.05 -10.22
C ASN A 2 -2.00 -0.01 -10.95
N PRO A 3 -1.55 -1.08 -10.27
CA PRO A 3 -0.69 -2.08 -10.89
C PRO A 3 -1.45 -2.86 -11.96
N PRO A 4 -0.76 -3.41 -12.96
CA PRO A 4 -1.35 -4.45 -13.81
C PRO A 4 -1.81 -5.62 -12.94
N TYR A 5 -3.03 -6.11 -13.17
CA TYR A 5 -3.66 -7.13 -12.32
C TYR A 5 -3.05 -8.52 -12.55
N SER A 6 -2.83 -8.88 -13.81
CA SER A 6 -2.33 -10.20 -14.19
C SER A 6 -1.54 -10.15 -15.48
N THR A 7 -0.69 -11.15 -15.69
CA THR A 7 -0.17 -11.54 -17.01
C THR A 7 -0.68 -12.94 -17.37
N SER A 8 -0.36 -13.42 -18.57
CA SER A 8 -0.60 -14.81 -18.97
C SER A 8 0.02 -15.82 -18.00
N GLU A 9 1.16 -15.48 -17.40
CA GLU A 9 1.94 -16.36 -16.52
C GLU A 9 1.59 -16.18 -15.04
N ASN A 10 1.19 -14.97 -14.62
CA ASN A 10 0.93 -14.65 -13.21
C ASN A 10 -0.40 -13.91 -13.03
N ARG A 11 -1.41 -14.66 -12.58
CA ARG A 11 -2.76 -14.12 -12.30
C ARG A 11 -2.85 -13.26 -11.04
N THR A 12 -1.85 -13.31 -10.16
CA THR A 12 -1.81 -12.59 -8.89
C THR A 12 -0.68 -11.57 -8.84
N LEU A 13 -0.21 -11.10 -10.01
CA LEU A 13 0.88 -10.13 -10.14
C LEU A 13 0.69 -8.88 -9.28
N TRP A 14 -0.56 -8.41 -9.15
CA TRP A 14 -0.90 -7.24 -8.32
C TRP A 14 -0.49 -7.40 -6.85
N ILE A 15 -0.50 -8.62 -6.30
CA ILE A 15 -0.08 -8.91 -4.91
C ILE A 15 1.40 -8.59 -4.76
N ASP A 16 2.23 -9.08 -5.69
CA ASP A 16 3.67 -8.86 -5.68
C ASP A 16 4.01 -7.37 -5.83
N ARG A 17 3.29 -6.67 -6.70
CA ARG A 17 3.50 -5.24 -6.93
C ARG A 17 3.10 -4.40 -5.71
N LEU A 18 2.04 -4.77 -4.99
CA LEU A 18 1.66 -4.09 -3.75
C LEU A 18 2.73 -4.29 -2.67
N HIS A 19 3.25 -5.52 -2.50
CA HIS A 19 4.32 -5.79 -1.55
C HIS A 19 5.61 -5.02 -1.85
N ILE A 20 6.02 -4.96 -3.12
CA ILE A 20 7.19 -4.17 -3.54
C ILE A 20 6.99 -2.70 -3.19
N ALA A 21 5.86 -2.12 -3.59
CA ALA A 21 5.55 -0.72 -3.30
C ALA A 21 5.53 -0.42 -1.79
N TRP A 22 4.94 -1.31 -0.99
CA TRP A 22 4.92 -1.18 0.46
C TRP A 22 6.33 -1.17 1.07
N ARG A 23 7.21 -2.08 0.63
CA ARG A 23 8.59 -2.16 1.12
C ARG A 23 9.43 -0.93 0.78
N LEU A 24 9.14 -0.27 -0.34
CA LEU A 24 9.87 0.92 -0.81
C LEU A 24 9.37 2.23 -0.18
N LEU A 25 8.23 2.22 0.51
CA LEU A 25 7.64 3.43 1.08
C LEU A 25 8.51 3.96 2.23
N ALA A 26 8.80 5.27 2.26
CA ALA A 26 9.51 5.86 3.40
C ALA A 26 8.71 5.72 4.70
N PRO A 27 9.35 5.73 5.90
CA PRO A 27 8.64 5.83 7.17
C PRO A 27 7.68 7.04 7.18
N GLY A 28 6.46 6.85 7.67
CA GLY A 28 5.39 7.86 7.62
C GLY A 28 4.72 8.02 6.25
N GLY A 29 5.21 7.36 5.19
CA GLY A 29 4.62 7.43 3.87
C GLY A 29 3.27 6.73 3.77
N ARG A 30 2.46 7.13 2.78
CA ARG A 30 1.15 6.53 2.50
C ARG A 30 1.12 5.89 1.12
N LEU A 31 0.60 4.67 1.05
CA LEU A 31 0.34 3.95 -0.19
C LEU A 31 -1.18 3.89 -0.41
N VAL A 32 -1.64 4.30 -1.60
CA VAL A 32 -3.02 4.13 -2.05
C VAL A 32 -2.99 3.36 -3.36
N ALA A 33 -3.78 2.28 -3.47
CA ALA A 33 -3.76 1.38 -4.61
C ALA A 33 -5.17 0.96 -5.07
N ILE A 34 -5.39 0.92 -6.38
CA ILE A 34 -6.58 0.29 -6.99
C ILE A 34 -6.24 -1.16 -7.31
N LEU A 35 -7.00 -2.10 -6.77
CA LEU A 35 -6.71 -3.54 -6.82
C LEU A 35 -7.96 -4.33 -7.23
N PRO A 36 -7.84 -5.55 -7.75
CA PRO A 36 -9.01 -6.39 -8.03
C PRO A 36 -9.71 -6.79 -6.72
N ASN A 37 -11.04 -6.91 -6.77
CA ASN A 37 -11.89 -7.25 -5.61
C ASN A 37 -11.58 -8.64 -5.02
N GLY A 38 -10.79 -9.48 -5.71
CA GLY A 38 -10.24 -10.71 -5.12
C GLY A 38 -9.58 -10.52 -3.74
N LEU A 39 -9.05 -9.32 -3.46
CA LEU A 39 -8.56 -8.93 -2.13
C LEU A 39 -9.60 -9.10 -1.00
N THR A 40 -10.91 -9.08 -1.29
CA THR A 40 -11.98 -9.05 -0.27
C THR A 40 -12.56 -10.41 0.07
N PHE A 41 -12.45 -11.40 -0.83
CA PHE A 41 -13.07 -12.72 -0.64
C PHE A 41 -12.17 -13.94 -0.89
N ARG A 42 -11.07 -13.83 -1.64
CA ARG A 42 -10.20 -14.99 -1.93
C ARG A 42 -9.52 -15.49 -0.65
N GLN A 43 -9.48 -16.80 -0.46
CA GLN A 43 -9.06 -17.45 0.80
C GLN A 43 -7.70 -18.13 0.72
N ASP A 44 -7.05 -18.16 -0.43
CA ASP A 44 -5.71 -18.71 -0.53
C ASP A 44 -4.71 -17.86 0.28
N ARG A 45 -3.61 -18.52 0.67
CA ARG A 45 -2.63 -17.98 1.62
C ARG A 45 -2.16 -16.57 1.25
N ARG A 46 -1.85 -16.33 -0.03
CA ARG A 46 -1.34 -15.01 -0.49
C ARG A 46 -2.38 -13.91 -0.32
N HIS A 47 -3.65 -14.19 -0.64
CA HIS A 47 -4.71 -13.20 -0.46
C HIS A 47 -5.05 -12.97 1.02
N ARG A 48 -4.93 -13.99 1.88
CA ARG A 48 -5.13 -13.84 3.33
C ARG A 48 -4.04 -12.97 3.95
N GLU A 49 -2.78 -13.33 3.73
CA GLU A 49 -1.62 -12.58 4.24
C GLU A 49 -1.63 -11.12 3.76
N LEU A 50 -1.95 -10.88 2.48
CA LEU A 50 -2.03 -9.52 1.96
C LEU A 50 -3.16 -8.70 2.61
N ARG A 51 -4.33 -9.30 2.81
CA ARG A 51 -5.47 -8.62 3.41
C ARG A 51 -5.23 -8.32 4.89
N GLU A 52 -4.60 -9.24 5.61
CA GLU A 52 -4.16 -9.02 6.99
C GLU A 52 -3.15 -7.87 7.04
N LEU A 53 -2.18 -7.82 6.11
CA LEU A 53 -1.25 -6.70 5.99
C LEU A 53 -2.00 -5.38 5.76
N VAL A 54 -2.91 -5.32 4.78
CA VAL A 54 -3.71 -4.12 4.48
C VAL A 54 -4.49 -3.68 5.71
N LYS A 55 -5.21 -4.59 6.38
CA LYS A 55 -6.02 -4.30 7.58
C LYS A 55 -5.18 -3.89 8.79
N SER A 56 -3.95 -4.39 8.93
CA SER A 56 -3.07 -4.01 10.03
C SER A 56 -2.45 -2.62 9.87
N GLN A 57 -2.36 -2.10 8.65
CA GLN A 57 -1.71 -0.82 8.33
C GLN A 57 -2.66 0.20 7.69
N GLY A 58 -3.94 -0.12 7.58
CA GLY A 58 -4.93 0.68 6.87
C GLY A 58 -6.22 -0.09 6.58
N ASP A 59 -6.85 0.18 5.43
CA ASP A 59 -8.11 -0.45 5.04
C ASP A 59 -8.33 -0.42 3.52
N TYR A 60 -9.45 -0.97 3.05
CA TYR A 60 -9.92 -0.93 1.68
C TYR A 60 -11.44 -0.70 1.61
N ARG A 61 -11.90 -0.16 0.48
CA ARG A 61 -13.32 -0.06 0.14
C ARG A 61 -13.58 -0.50 -1.29
N ASP A 62 -14.76 -1.05 -1.53
CA ASP A 62 -15.24 -1.31 -2.87
C ASP A 62 -15.38 -0.02 -3.67
N LEU A 63 -15.01 -0.09 -4.94
CA LEU A 63 -15.38 0.92 -5.92
C LEU A 63 -16.68 0.49 -6.62
N PRO A 64 -17.45 1.44 -7.17
CA PRO A 64 -18.62 1.11 -7.97
C PRO A 64 -18.28 0.08 -9.05
N ALA A 65 -19.26 -0.79 -9.36
CA ALA A 65 -19.13 -1.65 -10.52
C ALA A 65 -18.83 -0.81 -11.76
N ASP A 66 -18.11 -1.39 -12.70
CA ASP A 66 -17.85 -0.79 -14.01
C ASP A 66 -17.03 0.50 -14.03
N SER A 67 -16.44 0.87 -12.88
CA SER A 67 -15.56 2.05 -12.72
C SER A 67 -14.41 2.10 -13.73
N PHE A 68 -14.03 0.96 -14.33
CA PHE A 68 -12.91 0.83 -15.26
C PHE A 68 -13.29 0.12 -16.58
N ILE A 69 -14.59 0.07 -16.93
CA ILE A 69 -15.02 -0.49 -18.24
C ILE A 69 -14.42 0.32 -19.39
N SER A 70 -14.40 1.66 -19.30
CA SER A 70 -13.81 2.51 -20.34
C SER A 70 -12.31 2.27 -20.54
N SER A 71 -11.63 1.74 -19.52
CA SER A 71 -10.21 1.37 -19.57
C SER A 71 -9.98 -0.09 -20.01
N GLY A 72 -11.03 -0.79 -20.46
CA GLY A 72 -10.94 -2.12 -21.06
C GLY A 72 -11.06 -3.31 -20.11
N THR A 73 -11.47 -3.11 -18.85
CA THR A 73 -11.65 -4.21 -17.90
C THR A 73 -12.97 -4.11 -17.12
N GLY A 74 -13.81 -5.14 -17.22
CA GLY A 74 -15.03 -5.30 -16.39
C GLY A 74 -14.74 -5.89 -15.00
N VAL A 75 -13.51 -5.78 -14.51
CA VAL A 75 -13.12 -6.37 -13.22
C VAL A 75 -13.62 -5.45 -12.11
N ARG A 76 -14.34 -6.01 -11.13
CA ARG A 76 -14.68 -5.28 -9.90
C ARG A 76 -13.41 -4.95 -9.13
N THR A 77 -13.30 -3.71 -8.70
CA THR A 77 -12.10 -3.17 -8.05
C THR A 77 -12.38 -2.67 -6.64
N VAL A 78 -11.33 -2.59 -5.85
CA VAL A 78 -11.28 -1.91 -4.57
C VAL A 78 -10.23 -0.81 -4.60
N VAL A 79 -10.38 0.21 -3.77
CA VAL A 79 -9.28 1.09 -3.39
C VAL A 79 -8.82 0.71 -1.99
N ALA A 80 -7.54 0.38 -1.86
CA ALA A 80 -6.87 0.10 -0.60
C ALA A 80 -5.92 1.26 -0.25
N TRP A 81 -5.79 1.55 1.04
CA TRP A 81 -4.81 2.50 1.55
C TRP A 81 -4.10 1.95 2.77
N MET A 82 -2.80 2.21 2.87
CA MET A 82 -1.94 1.79 3.97
C MET A 82 -0.98 2.92 4.35
N SER A 83 -0.67 3.05 5.63
CA SER A 83 0.25 4.06 6.16
C SER A 83 1.42 3.36 6.83
N ARG A 84 2.64 3.63 6.38
CA ARG A 84 3.84 3.08 7.02
C ARG A 84 4.12 3.84 8.32
N PRO A 85 4.38 3.16 9.45
CA PRO A 85 4.67 3.84 10.70
C PRO A 85 5.86 4.79 10.55
N THR A 86 5.80 5.94 11.21
CA THR A 86 6.96 6.82 11.39
C THR A 86 7.94 6.14 12.33
N LEU A 87 9.23 6.12 11.96
CA LEU A 87 10.25 5.78 12.94
C LEU A 87 10.27 6.87 14.02
N PRO A 88 10.44 6.53 15.30
CA PRO A 88 10.70 7.54 16.32
C PRO A 88 11.93 8.33 15.90
N ARG A 89 11.84 9.67 15.95
CA ARG A 89 13.03 10.51 15.77
C ARG A 89 14.03 10.13 16.86
N CYS A 90 15.32 10.06 16.51
CA CYS A 90 16.36 9.91 17.53
C CYS A 90 16.20 11.05 18.53
N PRO A 91 15.97 10.77 19.83
CA PRO A 91 15.74 11.82 20.83
C PRO A 91 16.93 12.75 21.03
N PHE A 92 18.10 12.40 20.48
CA PHE A 92 19.34 13.16 20.57
C PHE A 92 19.60 14.11 19.38
N ALA A 93 18.78 14.09 18.33
CA ALA A 93 19.01 14.91 17.14
C ALA A 93 18.59 16.39 17.31
N ASP A 94 17.76 16.70 18.32
CA ASP A 94 17.19 18.04 18.56
C ASP A 94 17.79 18.72 19.82
N GLY A 95 19.01 18.37 20.23
CA GLY A 95 19.70 19.05 21.34
C GLY A 95 19.99 20.52 21.00
N PRO A 96 19.85 21.47 21.95
CA PRO A 96 20.12 22.89 21.68
C PRO A 96 21.59 23.06 21.30
N THR A 97 21.82 23.65 20.13
CA THR A 97 23.14 24.14 19.70
C THR A 97 23.45 25.37 20.55
N THR A 98 23.99 25.16 21.75
CA THR A 98 24.53 26.25 22.56
C THR A 98 25.82 26.74 21.91
N GLY A 99 25.70 27.65 20.96
CA GLY A 99 26.82 28.35 20.35
C GLY A 99 27.43 29.32 21.37
N THR A 100 28.51 28.90 22.02
CA THR A 100 29.40 29.81 22.75
C THR A 100 30.17 30.64 21.72
N SER A 101 29.92 31.95 21.67
CA SER A 101 30.74 32.90 20.89
C SER A 101 32.09 33.08 21.57
N PRO A 102 33.23 32.99 20.85
CA PRO A 102 34.52 33.41 21.40
C PRO A 102 34.68 34.93 21.29
N THR A 103 35.32 35.46 22.33
CA THR A 103 35.61 36.87 22.65
C THR A 103 36.53 37.56 21.66
#